data_AF-J6UEJ1-F1
#
_entry.id   AF-J6UEJ1-F1
#
_cell.length_a   1.000
_cell.length_b   1.000
_cell.length_c   1.000
_cell.angle_alpha   90.00
_cell.angle_beta   90.00
_cell.angle_gamma   90.00
#
_symmetry.space_group_name_H-M   'P 1'
#
loop_
_entity.id
_entity.type
_entity.pdbx_description
1 polymer ?
#
loop_
_entity_poly.entity_id
_entity_poly.type
_entity_poly.pdbx_seq_one_letter_code
_entity_poly.pdbx_strand_id
1 'polypeptide(L)'
;MPSRLETLRQSLPEFAKDIRLNLGSFLGQGGLPELTPAQKWGCAVAAAVACRNPALIGAVEAEAKAAIEPAVAEAARTAAALMAMTNVYYRAVHMAGDAELGKLPAGLRMNGLTKHGIAQADFELFGLAASVVKGCEGCTRAHVDGAKKHGATVQAVQAVLKLAAVLHATATVLDAAAAHALSISDPASPAVAPALA
;
A
#
# COMPACT_ATOMS: atom_id res chain seq x y z
N MET A 1 15.13 -5.09 21.32
CA MET A 1 14.47 -3.80 21.06
C MET A 1 13.29 -4.04 20.13
N PRO A 2 12.15 -3.36 20.30
CA PRO A 2 11.03 -3.48 19.37
C PRO A 2 11.49 -3.11 17.96
N SER A 3 10.88 -3.75 16.97
CA SER A 3 11.19 -3.49 15.57
C SER A 3 10.71 -2.08 15.17
N ARG A 4 11.15 -1.56 14.02
CA ARG A 4 10.72 -0.22 13.57
C ARG A 4 9.21 -0.18 13.33
N LEU A 5 8.66 -1.24 12.76
CA LEU A 5 7.23 -1.36 12.53
C LEU A 5 6.45 -1.45 13.85
N GLU A 6 6.98 -2.18 14.82
CA GLU A 6 6.35 -2.27 16.15
C GLU A 6 6.35 -0.91 16.86
N THR A 7 7.44 -0.16 16.76
CA THR A 7 7.55 1.20 17.33
C THR A 7 6.55 2.15 16.66
N LEU A 8 6.46 2.13 15.33
CA LEU A 8 5.48 2.91 14.57
C LEU A 8 4.05 2.55 14.96
N ARG A 9 3.74 1.25 15.07
CA ARG A 9 2.43 0.76 15.50
C ARG A 9 2.07 1.28 16.90
N GLN A 10 3.00 1.26 17.83
CA GLN A 10 2.80 1.75 19.19
C GLN A 10 2.62 3.27 19.26
N SER A 11 3.19 4.03 18.32
CA SER A 11 3.00 5.49 18.24
C SER A 11 1.62 5.93 17.73
N LEU A 12 0.80 5.01 17.21
CA LEU A 12 -0.53 5.36 16.73
C LEU A 12 -1.42 5.80 17.91
N PRO A 13 -2.14 6.94 17.78
CA PRO A 13 -2.94 7.54 18.85
C PRO A 13 -4.15 6.68 19.22
N GLU A 14 -4.75 6.95 20.38
CA GLU A 14 -5.84 6.12 20.92
C GLU A 14 -7.09 6.11 20.04
N PHE A 15 -7.42 7.24 19.38
CA PHE A 15 -8.54 7.27 18.43
C PHE A 15 -8.34 6.35 17.21
N ALA A 16 -7.10 5.93 16.93
CA ALA A 16 -6.74 5.02 15.84
C ALA A 16 -6.48 3.57 16.33
N LYS A 17 -7.03 3.19 17.49
CA LYS A 17 -6.86 1.87 18.10
C LYS A 17 -7.15 0.72 17.13
N ASP A 18 -8.21 0.80 16.33
CA ASP A 18 -8.55 -0.26 15.37
C ASP A 18 -7.48 -0.43 14.29
N ILE A 19 -6.90 0.67 13.79
CA ILE A 19 -5.80 0.63 12.83
C ILE A 19 -4.56 0.01 13.46
N ARG A 20 -4.26 0.38 14.71
CA ARG A 20 -3.14 -0.18 15.49
C ARG A 20 -3.28 -1.69 15.71
N LEU A 21 -4.48 -2.17 15.99
CA LEU A 21 -4.76 -3.59 16.17
C LEU A 21 -4.67 -4.36 14.84
N ASN A 22 -5.28 -3.84 13.78
CA ASN A 22 -5.22 -4.47 12.46
C ASN A 22 -3.79 -4.52 11.89
N LEU A 23 -3.00 -3.45 12.04
CA LEU A 23 -1.60 -3.42 11.63
C LEU A 23 -0.79 -4.50 12.36
N GLY A 24 -1.00 -4.63 13.68
CA GLY A 24 -0.35 -5.67 14.49
C GLY A 24 -0.82 -7.08 14.13
N SER A 25 -2.10 -7.26 13.81
CA SER A 25 -2.64 -8.54 13.37
C SER A 25 -2.00 -8.99 12.06
N PHE A 26 -1.95 -8.13 11.05
CA PHE A 26 -1.51 -8.54 9.69
C PHE A 26 0.01 -8.58 9.52
N LEU A 27 0.72 -7.59 10.06
CA LEU A 27 2.18 -7.50 9.91
C LEU A 27 2.95 -8.01 11.13
N GLY A 28 2.30 -8.18 12.28
CA GLY A 28 2.88 -8.84 13.46
C GLY A 28 2.66 -10.36 13.46
N GLN A 29 2.47 -10.94 14.65
CA GLN A 29 2.46 -12.39 14.87
C GLN A 29 1.23 -13.12 14.30
N GLY A 30 0.08 -12.44 14.17
CA GLY A 30 -1.14 -13.05 13.60
C GLY A 30 -0.99 -13.37 12.11
N GLY A 31 -0.26 -12.54 11.38
CA GLY A 31 0.03 -12.72 9.97
C GLY A 31 -1.20 -12.63 9.06
N LEU A 32 -0.99 -13.08 7.82
CA LEU A 32 -2.02 -13.29 6.81
C LEU A 32 -1.76 -14.70 6.26
N PRO A 33 -2.36 -15.76 6.84
CA PRO A 33 -2.04 -17.15 6.50
C PRO A 33 -2.39 -17.50 5.05
N GLU A 34 -3.23 -16.70 4.40
CA GLU A 34 -3.57 -16.82 2.99
C GLU A 34 -2.43 -16.39 2.05
N LEU A 35 -1.39 -15.75 2.58
CA LEU A 35 -0.26 -15.20 1.83
C LEU A 35 1.06 -15.85 2.24
N THR A 36 1.91 -16.13 1.27
CA THR A 36 3.32 -16.46 1.56
C THR A 36 4.06 -15.25 2.15
N PRO A 37 5.23 -15.43 2.79
CA PRO A 37 6.04 -14.29 3.25
C PRO A 37 6.39 -13.32 2.10
N ALA A 38 6.72 -13.83 0.91
CA ALA A 38 6.98 -13.05 -0.29
C ALA A 38 5.75 -12.20 -0.69
N GLN A 39 4.57 -12.82 -0.71
CA GLN A 39 3.33 -12.14 -1.04
C GLN A 39 2.95 -11.08 -0.01
N LYS A 40 2.97 -11.43 1.29
CA LYS A 40 2.63 -10.52 2.38
C LYS A 40 3.53 -9.29 2.38
N TRP A 41 4.85 -9.48 2.42
CA TRP A 41 5.78 -8.36 2.55
C TRP A 41 5.96 -7.58 1.25
N GLY A 42 5.90 -8.24 0.09
CA GLY A 42 5.90 -7.52 -1.19
C GLY A 42 4.63 -6.68 -1.38
N CYS A 43 3.45 -7.19 -1.02
CA CYS A 43 2.21 -6.39 -1.02
C CYS A 43 2.30 -5.24 -0.01
N ALA A 44 2.87 -5.48 1.17
CA ALA A 44 3.05 -4.45 2.18
C ALA A 44 3.96 -3.32 1.69
N VAL A 45 5.10 -3.66 1.07
CA VAL A 45 6.02 -2.68 0.45
C VAL A 45 5.30 -1.91 -0.65
N ALA A 46 4.62 -2.59 -1.57
CA ALA A 46 3.94 -1.94 -2.68
C ALA A 46 2.84 -0.97 -2.21
N ALA A 47 2.02 -1.39 -1.24
CA ALA A 47 1.00 -0.54 -0.63
C ALA A 47 1.60 0.64 0.15
N ALA A 48 2.63 0.41 0.98
CA ALA A 48 3.29 1.47 1.75
C ALA A 48 3.89 2.55 0.84
N VAL A 49 4.57 2.16 -0.24
CA VAL A 49 5.10 3.10 -1.26
C VAL A 49 3.96 3.86 -1.93
N ALA A 50 2.85 3.20 -2.27
CA ALA A 50 1.68 3.84 -2.86
C ALA A 50 1.02 4.87 -1.92
N CYS A 51 1.13 4.68 -0.60
CA CYS A 51 0.63 5.59 0.43
C CYS A 51 1.47 6.87 0.57
N ARG A 52 2.75 6.86 0.18
CA ARG A 52 3.66 8.03 0.20
C ARG A 52 3.95 8.63 1.58
N ASN A 53 3.81 7.85 2.66
CA ASN A 53 4.23 8.27 4.00
C ASN A 53 5.65 7.72 4.31
N PRO A 54 6.68 8.57 4.48
CA PRO A 54 8.07 8.11 4.64
C PRO A 54 8.31 7.24 5.89
N ALA A 55 7.63 7.54 7.00
CA ALA A 55 7.76 6.77 8.24
C ALA A 55 7.24 5.34 8.05
N LEU A 56 6.07 5.19 7.42
CA LEU A 56 5.49 3.89 7.09
C LEU A 56 6.36 3.11 6.10
N ILE A 57 6.81 3.76 5.02
CA ILE A 57 7.70 3.13 4.02
C ILE A 57 8.96 2.59 4.71
N GLY A 58 9.64 3.43 5.49
CA GLY A 58 10.88 3.04 6.16
C GLY A 58 10.69 1.93 7.21
N ALA A 59 9.54 1.89 7.89
CA ALA A 59 9.22 0.83 8.83
C ALA A 59 8.91 -0.50 8.13
N VAL A 60 8.09 -0.48 7.08
CA VAL A 60 7.72 -1.69 6.32
C VAL A 60 8.92 -2.26 5.58
N GLU A 61 9.74 -1.43 4.92
CA GLU A 61 10.93 -1.92 4.22
C GLU A 61 11.98 -2.52 5.17
N ALA A 62 12.10 -1.98 6.39
CA ALA A 62 13.02 -2.53 7.38
C ALA A 62 12.66 -3.97 7.78
N GLU A 63 11.37 -4.26 7.99
CA GLU A 63 10.91 -5.63 8.28
C GLU A 63 10.99 -6.52 7.03
N ALA A 64 10.57 -6.01 5.88
CA ALA A 64 10.59 -6.76 4.62
C ALA A 64 12.01 -7.24 4.28
N LYS A 65 13.02 -6.41 4.51
CA LYS A 65 14.43 -6.78 4.28
C LYS A 65 14.86 -8.04 5.06
N ALA A 66 14.28 -8.29 6.23
CA ALA A 66 14.57 -9.48 7.02
C ALA A 66 13.71 -10.70 6.64
N ALA A 67 12.62 -10.49 5.90
CA ALA A 67 11.61 -11.51 5.64
C ALA A 67 11.55 -12.00 4.18
N ILE A 68 12.07 -11.22 3.23
CA ILE A 68 12.00 -11.53 1.80
C ILE A 68 13.31 -11.21 1.08
N GLU A 69 13.51 -11.87 -0.06
CA GLU A 69 14.67 -11.65 -0.92
C GLU A 69 14.68 -10.23 -1.50
N PRO A 70 15.87 -9.63 -1.75
CA PRO A 70 15.99 -8.29 -2.32
C PRO A 70 15.25 -8.12 -3.65
N ALA A 71 15.23 -9.17 -4.49
CA ALA A 71 14.54 -9.16 -5.77
C ALA A 71 13.00 -9.01 -5.61
N VAL A 72 12.42 -9.58 -4.56
CA VAL A 72 10.98 -9.45 -4.26
C VAL A 72 10.66 -8.04 -3.83
N ALA A 73 11.49 -7.43 -2.98
CA ALA A 73 11.32 -6.04 -2.57
C ALA A 73 11.46 -5.07 -3.76
N GLU A 74 12.39 -5.35 -4.69
CA GLU A 74 12.58 -4.55 -5.90
C GLU A 74 11.39 -4.67 -6.86
N ALA A 75 10.86 -5.88 -7.04
CA ALA A 75 9.65 -6.10 -7.82
C ALA A 75 8.43 -5.39 -7.21
N ALA A 76 8.30 -5.38 -5.88
CA ALA A 76 7.24 -4.65 -5.17
C ALA A 76 7.34 -3.13 -5.38
N ARG A 77 8.54 -2.56 -5.31
CA ARG A 77 8.79 -1.13 -5.66
C ARG A 77 8.47 -0.85 -7.12
N THR A 78 8.85 -1.76 -8.02
CA THR A 78 8.53 -1.67 -9.45
C THR A 78 7.02 -1.65 -9.69
N ALA A 79 6.27 -2.55 -9.03
CA ALA A 79 4.82 -2.58 -9.09
C ALA A 79 4.22 -1.25 -8.61
N ALA A 80 4.63 -0.75 -7.44
CA ALA A 80 4.15 0.53 -6.92
C ALA A 80 4.44 1.72 -7.85
N ALA A 81 5.65 1.76 -8.43
CA ALA A 81 6.06 2.81 -9.36
C ALA A 81 5.23 2.79 -10.66
N LEU A 82 5.04 1.61 -11.25
CA LEU A 82 4.20 1.46 -12.45
C LEU A 82 2.74 1.81 -12.14
N MET A 83 2.21 1.32 -11.03
CA MET A 83 0.84 1.61 -10.61
C MET A 83 0.61 3.08 -10.29
N ALA A 84 1.62 3.82 -9.84
CA ALA A 84 1.52 5.27 -9.67
C ALA A 84 1.28 5.99 -11.02
N MET A 85 1.80 5.46 -12.12
CA MET A 85 1.60 5.99 -13.47
C MET A 85 0.31 5.44 -14.11
N THR A 86 0.16 4.12 -14.17
CA THR A 86 -0.93 3.47 -14.91
C THR A 86 -2.28 3.73 -14.27
N ASN A 87 -2.36 3.77 -12.94
CA ASN A 87 -3.64 3.99 -12.26
C ASN A 87 -4.18 5.39 -12.50
N VAL A 88 -3.30 6.39 -12.63
CA VAL A 88 -3.71 7.76 -12.97
C VAL A 88 -4.23 7.80 -14.40
N TYR A 89 -3.48 7.24 -15.35
CA TYR A 89 -3.85 7.25 -16.76
C TYR A 89 -5.15 6.46 -17.03
N TYR A 90 -5.19 5.18 -16.66
CA TYR A 90 -6.33 4.32 -16.98
C TYR A 90 -7.60 4.74 -16.23
N ARG A 91 -7.48 5.26 -15.01
CA ARG A 91 -8.64 5.86 -14.31
C ARG A 91 -9.14 7.09 -15.04
N ALA A 92 -8.26 7.99 -15.49
CA ALA A 92 -8.67 9.18 -16.22
C ALA A 92 -9.37 8.81 -17.54
N VAL A 93 -8.83 7.85 -18.29
CA VAL A 93 -9.46 7.34 -19.53
C VAL A 93 -10.84 6.75 -19.22
N HIS A 94 -10.97 5.93 -18.17
CA HIS A 94 -12.25 5.36 -17.76
C HIS A 94 -13.27 6.44 -17.35
N MET A 95 -12.86 7.40 -16.54
CA MET A 95 -13.72 8.49 -16.06
C MET A 95 -14.14 9.46 -17.17
N ALA A 96 -13.34 9.60 -18.23
CA ALA A 96 -13.68 10.43 -19.37
C ALA A 96 -14.90 9.91 -20.15
N GLY A 97 -15.19 8.60 -20.09
CA GLY A 97 -16.33 7.99 -20.77
C GLY A 97 -16.30 8.09 -22.31
N ASP A 98 -15.16 8.46 -22.88
CA ASP A 98 -14.98 8.67 -24.31
C ASP A 98 -14.48 7.39 -24.99
N ALA A 99 -15.30 6.85 -25.90
CA ALA A 99 -15.01 5.60 -26.60
C ALA A 99 -13.85 5.73 -27.60
N GLU A 100 -13.61 6.90 -28.18
CA GLU A 100 -12.49 7.13 -29.10
C GLU A 100 -11.19 7.26 -28.33
N LEU A 101 -11.20 7.96 -27.18
CA LEU A 101 -10.04 8.03 -26.29
C LEU A 101 -9.61 6.64 -25.81
N GLY A 102 -10.57 5.76 -25.47
CA GLY A 102 -10.30 4.39 -25.04
C GLY A 102 -9.69 3.47 -26.11
N LYS A 103 -9.81 3.83 -27.40
CA LYS A 103 -9.20 3.09 -28.52
C LYS A 103 -7.76 3.52 -28.80
N LEU A 104 -7.35 4.69 -28.33
CA LEU A 104 -5.99 5.18 -28.56
C LEU A 104 -4.98 4.35 -27.75
N PRO A 105 -3.81 4.03 -28.33
CA PRO A 105 -2.76 3.38 -27.58
C PRO A 105 -2.24 4.32 -26.48
N ALA A 106 -2.02 3.78 -25.27
CA ALA A 106 -1.56 4.58 -24.14
C ALA A 106 -0.22 5.29 -24.39
N GLY A 107 0.66 4.69 -25.21
CA GLY A 107 2.01 5.23 -25.46
C GLY A 107 2.94 5.21 -24.25
N LEU A 108 2.54 4.58 -23.14
CA LEU A 108 3.30 4.49 -21.90
C LEU A 108 4.18 3.24 -21.87
N ARG A 109 5.45 3.40 -21.51
CA ARG A 109 6.39 2.27 -21.37
C ARG A 109 6.14 1.55 -20.05
N MET A 110 5.83 0.26 -20.13
CA MET A 110 5.47 -0.57 -18.95
C MET A 110 6.28 -1.88 -18.90
N ASN A 111 7.53 -1.87 -19.39
CA ASN A 111 8.38 -3.08 -19.49
C ASN A 111 8.59 -3.80 -18.15
N GLY A 112 8.48 -3.09 -17.02
CA GLY A 112 8.56 -3.71 -15.69
C GLY A 112 7.41 -4.67 -15.38
N LEU A 113 6.27 -4.60 -16.09
CA LEU A 113 5.16 -5.57 -15.95
C LEU A 113 5.54 -6.98 -16.37
N THR A 114 6.59 -7.16 -17.17
CA THR A 114 7.05 -8.48 -17.65
C THR A 114 8.50 -8.79 -17.29
N LYS A 115 9.28 -7.78 -16.87
CA LYS A 115 10.71 -7.90 -16.53
C LYS A 115 10.98 -7.80 -15.01
N HIS A 116 9.99 -8.07 -14.17
CA HIS A 116 10.11 -7.96 -12.71
C HIS A 116 10.88 -9.12 -12.05
N GLY A 117 11.10 -10.25 -12.74
CA GLY A 117 11.99 -11.31 -12.26
C GLY A 117 11.46 -12.17 -11.10
N ILE A 118 10.15 -12.14 -10.85
CA ILE A 118 9.47 -12.93 -9.81
C ILE A 118 8.26 -13.67 -10.40
N ALA A 119 7.63 -14.54 -9.61
CA ALA A 119 6.40 -15.22 -10.02
C ALA A 119 5.30 -14.21 -10.42
N GLN A 120 4.60 -14.48 -11.53
CA GLN A 120 3.57 -13.57 -12.05
C GLN A 120 2.46 -13.33 -11.03
N ALA A 121 1.99 -14.37 -10.35
CA ALA A 121 0.95 -14.24 -9.32
C ALA A 121 1.34 -13.23 -8.22
N ASP A 122 2.60 -13.26 -7.77
CA ASP A 122 3.09 -12.35 -6.73
C ASP A 122 3.13 -10.91 -7.24
N PHE A 123 3.62 -10.69 -8.47
CA PHE A 123 3.65 -9.36 -9.07
C PHE A 123 2.25 -8.77 -9.28
N GLU A 124 1.28 -9.60 -9.70
CA GLU A 124 -0.13 -9.20 -9.81
C GLU A 124 -0.71 -8.79 -8.44
N LEU A 125 -0.39 -9.52 -7.38
CA LEU A 125 -0.80 -9.16 -6.01
C LEU A 125 -0.15 -7.85 -5.54
N PHE A 126 1.11 -7.56 -5.92
CA PHE A 126 1.78 -6.30 -5.60
C PHE A 126 1.13 -5.12 -6.34
N GLY A 127 0.81 -5.31 -7.62
CA GLY A 127 0.08 -4.35 -8.43
C GLY A 127 -1.32 -4.09 -7.88
N LEU A 128 -2.02 -5.14 -7.41
CA LEU A 128 -3.30 -5.03 -6.72
C LEU A 128 -3.17 -4.17 -5.46
N ALA A 129 -2.19 -4.46 -4.60
CA ALA A 129 -1.98 -3.72 -3.35
C ALA A 129 -1.81 -2.22 -3.60
N ALA A 130 -0.97 -1.84 -4.57
CA ALA A 130 -0.76 -0.45 -4.95
C ALA A 130 -2.00 0.18 -5.62
N SER A 131 -2.76 -0.60 -6.39
CA SER A 131 -3.96 -0.13 -7.10
C SER A 131 -5.15 0.14 -6.19
N VAL A 132 -5.32 -0.66 -5.15
CA VAL A 132 -6.33 -0.42 -4.13
C VAL A 132 -6.08 0.90 -3.42
N VAL A 133 -4.84 1.18 -3.01
CA VAL A 133 -4.47 2.45 -2.35
C VAL A 133 -4.75 3.66 -3.26
N LYS A 134 -4.53 3.55 -4.56
CA LYS A 134 -4.78 4.64 -5.51
C LYS A 134 -6.22 4.75 -5.99
N GLY A 135 -7.02 3.69 -5.86
CA GLY A 135 -8.42 3.62 -6.31
C GLY A 135 -8.55 3.71 -7.83
N CYS A 136 -8.20 2.65 -8.57
CA CYS A 136 -8.44 2.56 -10.02
C CYS A 136 -9.17 1.25 -10.34
N GLU A 137 -10.46 1.32 -10.67
CA GLU A 137 -11.28 0.12 -10.90
C GLU A 137 -10.69 -0.79 -11.98
N GLY A 138 -10.33 -0.22 -13.14
CA GLY A 138 -9.79 -0.99 -14.26
C GLY A 138 -8.50 -1.74 -13.89
N CYS A 139 -7.58 -1.09 -13.19
CA CYS A 139 -6.33 -1.72 -12.75
C CYS A 139 -6.56 -2.74 -11.63
N THR A 140 -7.44 -2.45 -10.67
CA THR A 140 -7.82 -3.41 -9.62
C THR A 140 -8.42 -4.68 -10.24
N ARG A 141 -9.35 -4.55 -11.19
CA ARG A 141 -9.95 -5.69 -11.90
C ARG A 141 -8.88 -6.49 -12.64
N ALA A 142 -8.04 -5.82 -13.42
CA ALA A 142 -6.97 -6.46 -14.18
C ALA A 142 -6.02 -7.28 -13.30
N HIS A 143 -5.61 -6.73 -12.14
CA HIS A 143 -4.72 -7.44 -11.22
C HIS A 143 -5.41 -8.58 -10.46
N VAL A 144 -6.71 -8.46 -10.12
CA VAL A 144 -7.47 -9.59 -9.55
C VAL A 144 -7.54 -10.75 -10.54
N ASP A 145 -7.91 -10.45 -11.79
CA ASP A 145 -8.02 -11.47 -12.83
C ASP A 145 -6.66 -12.08 -13.17
N GLY A 146 -5.62 -11.24 -13.26
CA GLY A 146 -4.23 -11.66 -13.46
C GLY A 146 -3.72 -12.56 -12.34
N ALA A 147 -3.92 -12.19 -11.07
CA ALA A 147 -3.50 -12.99 -9.93
C ALA A 147 -4.20 -14.35 -9.92
N LYS A 148 -5.52 -14.38 -10.12
CA LYS A 148 -6.31 -15.63 -10.17
C LYS A 148 -5.89 -16.53 -11.33
N LYS A 149 -5.65 -15.96 -12.52
CA LYS A 149 -5.15 -16.69 -13.69
C LYS A 149 -3.83 -17.40 -13.41
N HIS A 150 -2.99 -16.84 -12.55
CA HIS A 150 -1.70 -17.41 -12.17
C HIS A 150 -1.74 -18.17 -10.82
N GLY A 151 -2.93 -18.51 -10.33
CA GLY A 151 -3.11 -19.44 -9.20
C GLY A 151 -3.33 -18.81 -7.83
N ALA A 152 -3.46 -17.48 -7.73
CA ALA A 152 -3.83 -16.85 -6.47
C ALA A 152 -5.28 -17.21 -6.09
N THR A 153 -5.49 -17.56 -4.81
CA THR A 153 -6.83 -17.84 -4.30
C THR A 153 -7.62 -16.55 -4.08
N VAL A 154 -8.95 -16.66 -4.03
CA VAL A 154 -9.80 -15.49 -3.72
C VAL A 154 -9.54 -14.97 -2.30
N GLN A 155 -9.16 -15.86 -1.38
CA GLN A 155 -8.79 -15.53 -0.01
C GLN A 155 -7.48 -14.73 0.03
N ALA A 156 -6.47 -15.11 -0.77
CA ALA A 156 -5.24 -14.34 -0.93
C ALA A 156 -5.53 -12.94 -1.50
N VAL A 157 -6.37 -12.85 -2.54
CA VAL A 157 -6.81 -11.56 -3.09
C VAL A 157 -7.46 -10.69 -2.02
N GLN A 158 -8.42 -11.22 -1.26
CA GLN A 158 -9.08 -10.49 -0.17
C GLN A 158 -8.08 -10.06 0.92
N ALA A 159 -7.12 -10.92 1.29
CA ALA A 159 -6.08 -10.59 2.24
C ALA A 159 -5.25 -9.38 1.79
N VAL A 160 -4.92 -9.29 0.50
CA VAL A 160 -4.24 -8.12 -0.08
C VAL A 160 -5.10 -6.86 -0.02
N LEU A 161 -6.41 -6.96 -0.32
CA LEU A 161 -7.33 -5.81 -0.19
C LEU A 161 -7.36 -5.27 1.24
N LYS A 162 -7.48 -6.17 2.23
CA LYS A 162 -7.48 -5.80 3.67
C LYS A 162 -6.16 -5.15 4.07
N LEU A 163 -5.02 -5.73 3.65
CA LEU A 163 -3.69 -5.20 3.95
C LEU A 163 -3.48 -3.79 3.38
N ALA A 164 -3.84 -3.58 2.11
CA ALA A 164 -3.72 -2.29 1.46
C ALA A 164 -4.58 -1.21 2.15
N ALA A 165 -5.81 -1.55 2.55
CA ALA A 165 -6.69 -0.65 3.28
C ALA A 165 -6.12 -0.24 4.65
N VAL A 166 -5.57 -1.21 5.42
CA VAL A 166 -4.97 -0.94 6.73
C VAL A 166 -3.70 -0.08 6.61
N LEU A 167 -2.86 -0.33 5.61
CA LEU A 167 -1.66 0.48 5.38
C LEU A 167 -2.02 1.90 4.93
N HIS A 168 -3.04 2.07 4.10
CA HIS A 168 -3.55 3.39 3.74
C HIS A 168 -4.04 4.16 4.97
N ALA A 169 -4.89 3.54 5.79
CA ALA A 169 -5.37 4.17 7.02
C ALA A 169 -4.23 4.48 8.00
N THR A 170 -3.23 3.60 8.11
CA THR A 170 -2.03 3.85 8.92
C THR A 170 -1.29 5.10 8.45
N ALA A 171 -1.06 5.23 7.15
CA ALA A 171 -0.42 6.42 6.57
C ALA A 171 -1.21 7.70 6.87
N THR A 172 -2.54 7.67 6.68
CA THR A 172 -3.42 8.81 7.00
C THR A 172 -3.31 9.25 8.45
N VAL A 173 -3.29 8.31 9.39
CA VAL A 173 -3.15 8.61 10.82
C VAL A 173 -1.79 9.22 11.14
N LEU A 174 -0.71 8.71 10.54
CA LEU A 174 0.64 9.25 10.71
C LEU A 174 0.77 10.67 10.16
N ASP A 175 0.21 10.94 8.98
CA ASP A 175 0.20 12.28 8.38
C ASP A 175 -0.56 13.27 9.27
N ALA A 176 -1.74 12.87 9.77
CA ALA A 176 -2.53 13.70 10.68
C ALA A 176 -1.80 13.99 12.00
N ALA A 177 -1.15 12.97 12.60
CA ALA A 177 -0.38 13.13 13.83
C ALA A 177 0.83 14.05 13.63
N ALA A 178 1.55 13.93 12.51
CA ALA A 178 2.67 14.80 12.16
C ALA A 178 2.22 16.26 11.96
N ALA A 179 1.11 16.47 11.24
CA ALA A 179 0.53 17.80 11.05
C ALA A 179 0.11 18.45 12.39
N HIS A 180 -0.49 17.66 13.30
CA HIS A 180 -0.86 18.15 14.62
C HIS A 180 0.36 18.55 15.46
N ALA A 181 1.42 17.73 15.45
CA ALA A 181 2.66 18.05 16.15
C ALA A 181 3.28 19.36 15.65
N LEU A 182 3.27 19.60 14.33
CA LEU A 182 3.73 20.86 13.75
C LEU A 182 2.89 22.06 14.22
N SER A 183 1.57 21.91 14.30
CA SER A 183 0.65 22.97 14.74
C SER A 183 0.80 23.39 16.21
N ILE A 184 1.28 22.47 17.07
CA ILE A 184 1.56 22.75 18.50
C ILE A 184 2.94 23.43 18.65
N SER A 185 3.89 23.12 17.76
CA SER A 185 5.26 23.66 17.81
C SER A 185 5.40 25.08 17.25
N ASP A 186 4.34 25.63 16.66
CA ASP A 186 4.36 26.99 16.10
C ASP A 186 3.98 28.03 17.18
N PRO A 187 4.91 28.90 17.62
CA PRO A 187 4.65 29.91 18.64
C PRO A 187 3.62 30.99 18.21
N ALA A 188 3.23 31.03 16.92
CA ALA A 188 2.19 31.91 16.40
C ALA A 188 0.80 31.24 16.30
N SER A 189 0.69 29.94 16.63
CA SER A 189 -0.59 29.21 16.60
C SER A 189 -1.49 29.66 17.77
N PRO A 190 -2.75 30.04 17.54
CA PRO A 190 -3.65 30.40 18.63
C PRO A 190 -3.81 29.18 19.54
N ALA A 191 -3.42 29.30 20.80
CA ALA A 191 -3.52 28.22 21.78
C ALA A 191 -4.90 27.58 21.70
N VAL A 192 -4.95 26.29 21.32
CA VAL A 192 -6.20 25.53 21.32
C VAL A 192 -6.63 25.44 22.78
N ALA A 193 -7.64 26.22 23.15
CA ALA A 193 -8.18 26.22 24.49
C ALA A 193 -8.61 24.79 24.86
N PRO A 194 -8.27 24.29 26.07
CA PRO A 194 -8.71 22.98 26.48
C PRO A 194 -10.24 22.98 26.53
N ALA A 195 -10.85 21.99 25.88
CA ALA A 195 -12.29 21.77 25.95
C ALA A 195 -12.68 21.59 27.43
N LEU A 196 -13.41 22.56 27.96
CA LEU A 196 -13.98 22.50 29.31
C LEU A 196 -15.02 21.37 29.37
N ALA A 197 -14.94 20.65 30.48
CA ALA A 197 -15.74 19.49 30.86
C ALA A 197 -17.25 19.77 30.98
#